data_AF-A0A0N4TGL3-F1
#
_entry.id   AF-A0A0N4TGL3-F1
#
_cell.length_a   1.000
_cell.length_b   1.000
_cell.length_c   1.000
_cell.angle_alpha   90.00
_cell.angle_beta   90.00
_cell.angle_gamma   90.00
#
_symmetry.space_group_name_H-M   'P 1'
#
loop_
_entity.id
_entity.type
_entity.pdbx_description
1 polymer ?
#
loop_
_entity_poly.entity_id
_entity_poly.type
_entity_poly.pdbx_seq_one_letter_code
_entity_poly.pdbx_strand_id
1 'polypeptide(L)'
;NEQVPVGSIPRSLTVNVIGENARACVPGDVVRITGTFAPLMRTGFRQFTGGLTTEVFVEAHHIENINMNSDDILGEQYELTDEEVEIVSQDNFYELLAYSIAPEIYGHLDVKKSLLLALVGGVDKNVNGMKVRGCINILLMGDPGVAKSQLLSYVDRLAIRS
;
A
#
# COMPACT_ATOMS: atom_id res chain seq x y z
N ASN A 1 5.04 -10.74 2.76
CA ASN A 1 6.25 -11.11 1.98
C ASN A 1 6.83 -12.47 2.38
N GLU A 2 5.99 -13.48 2.63
CA GLU A 2 6.43 -14.83 3.07
C GLU A 2 5.99 -15.95 2.09
N GLN A 3 5.89 -15.63 0.79
CA GLN A 3 5.53 -16.64 -0.21
C GLN A 3 6.73 -17.44 -0.73
N VAL A 4 7.96 -17.01 -0.41
CA VAL A 4 9.19 -17.72 -0.78
C VAL A 4 9.65 -18.56 0.40
N PRO A 5 9.83 -19.89 0.23
CA PRO A 5 10.27 -20.73 1.33
C PRO A 5 11.68 -20.36 1.80
N VAL A 6 11.91 -20.49 3.11
CA VAL A 6 13.16 -20.09 3.75
C VAL A 6 14.36 -20.80 3.11
N GLY A 7 15.37 -20.03 2.71
CA GLY A 7 16.59 -20.55 2.07
C GLY A 7 16.50 -20.77 0.56
N SER A 8 15.37 -20.47 -0.09
CA SER A 8 15.24 -20.51 -1.54
C SER A 8 15.41 -19.13 -2.19
N ILE A 9 15.91 -19.12 -3.43
CA ILE A 9 16.09 -17.88 -4.21
C ILE A 9 14.76 -17.57 -4.92
N PRO A 10 14.26 -16.32 -4.87
CA PRO A 10 13.06 -15.92 -5.59
C PRO A 10 13.22 -16.15 -7.10
N ARG A 11 12.14 -16.64 -7.73
CA ARG A 11 12.11 -16.90 -9.17
C ARG A 11 11.54 -15.68 -9.89
N SER A 12 12.13 -15.33 -11.02
CA SER A 12 11.64 -14.29 -11.92
C SER A 12 10.84 -14.90 -13.07
N LEU A 13 9.87 -14.12 -13.57
CA LEU A 13 9.06 -14.43 -14.74
C LEU A 13 9.04 -13.20 -15.65
N THR A 14 9.13 -13.41 -16.96
CA THR A 14 9.03 -12.30 -17.92
C THR A 14 7.55 -12.02 -18.21
N VAL A 15 7.15 -10.77 -18.10
CA VAL A 15 5.78 -10.32 -18.39
C VAL A 15 5.83 -9.30 -19.52
N ASN A 16 5.05 -9.54 -20.57
CA ASN A 16 4.86 -8.60 -21.66
C ASN A 16 3.62 -7.76 -21.40
N VAL A 17 3.80 -6.45 -21.40
CA VAL A 17 2.74 -5.47 -21.20
C VAL A 17 2.62 -4.62 -22.46
N ILE A 18 1.41 -4.53 -23.02
CA ILE A 18 1.15 -3.87 -24.30
C ILE A 18 0.01 -2.86 -24.11
N GLY A 19 0.03 -1.78 -24.89
CA GLY A 19 -1.05 -0.80 -24.95
C GLY A 19 -1.10 0.09 -23.71
N GLU A 20 -2.31 0.30 -23.20
CA GLU A 20 -2.61 1.25 -22.11
C GLU A 20 -1.98 0.84 -20.77
N ASN A 21 -1.74 -0.45 -20.56
CA ASN A 21 -1.14 -0.98 -19.33
C ASN A 21 0.36 -0.66 -19.19
N ALA A 22 1.03 -0.17 -20.22
CA ALA A 22 2.49 0.00 -20.26
C ALA A 22 3.05 1.01 -19.23
N ARG A 23 2.20 1.81 -18.58
CA ARG A 23 2.58 2.77 -17.53
C ARG A 23 1.92 2.49 -16.17
N ALA A 24 1.33 1.31 -15.98
CA ALA A 24 0.56 0.98 -14.79
C ALA A 24 1.40 0.69 -13.53
N CYS A 25 2.71 0.52 -13.64
CA CYS A 25 3.56 0.17 -12.50
C CYS A 25 4.98 0.74 -12.61
N VAL A 26 5.59 0.99 -11.46
CA VAL A 26 6.96 1.50 -11.28
C VAL A 26 7.82 0.44 -10.58
N PRO A 27 9.15 0.41 -10.81
CA PRO A 27 10.03 -0.52 -10.09
C PRO A 27 9.90 -0.34 -8.57
N GLY A 28 9.61 -1.44 -7.87
CA GLY A 28 9.40 -1.46 -6.42
C GLY A 28 7.93 -1.65 -6.01
N ASP A 29 6.99 -1.47 -6.94
CA ASP A 29 5.58 -1.68 -6.67
C ASP A 29 5.23 -3.16 -6.46
N VAL A 30 4.29 -3.42 -5.57
CA VAL A 30 3.68 -4.73 -5.39
C VAL A 30 2.45 -4.79 -6.29
N VAL A 31 2.51 -5.60 -7.35
CA VAL A 31 1.46 -5.68 -8.37
C VAL A 31 0.87 -7.07 -8.47
N ARG A 32 -0.42 -7.14 -8.78
CA ARG A 32 -1.14 -8.34 -9.20
C ARG A 32 -1.38 -8.26 -10.70
N ILE A 33 -0.89 -9.26 -11.42
CA ILE A 33 -0.97 -9.32 -12.87
C ILE A 33 -1.88 -10.48 -13.27
N THR A 34 -2.87 -10.20 -14.09
CA THR A 34 -3.74 -11.20 -14.73
C THR A 34 -3.43 -11.25 -16.21
N GLY A 35 -3.23 -12.44 -16.75
CA GLY A 35 -2.74 -12.60 -18.12
C GLY A 35 -2.77 -14.04 -18.60
N THR A 36 -2.35 -14.24 -19.84
CA THR A 36 -2.20 -15.57 -20.45
C THR A 36 -0.76 -16.04 -20.32
N PHE A 37 -0.58 -17.29 -19.89
CA PHE A 37 0.73 -17.92 -19.78
C PHE A 37 1.08 -18.61 -21.11
N ALA A 38 2.10 -18.11 -21.80
CA ALA A 38 2.43 -18.53 -23.15
C ALA A 38 3.91 -18.94 -23.29
N PRO A 39 4.21 -20.00 -24.05
CA PRO A 39 5.58 -20.35 -24.41
C PRO A 39 6.08 -19.45 -25.53
N LEU A 40 7.32 -18.98 -25.41
CA LEU A 40 8.01 -18.28 -26.47
C LEU A 40 8.66 -19.31 -27.40
N MET A 41 8.08 -19.47 -28.59
CA MET A 41 8.59 -20.36 -29.62
C MET A 41 9.87 -19.74 -30.22
N ARG A 42 11.04 -20.32 -29.92
CA ARG A 42 12.30 -19.92 -30.55
C ARG A 42 12.37 -20.48 -31.97
N THR A 43 12.57 -19.61 -32.97
CA THR A 43 12.77 -20.01 -34.37
C THR A 43 14.25 -19.88 -34.77
N GLY A 44 14.74 -20.76 -35.65
CA GLY A 44 16.09 -20.70 -36.22
C GLY A 44 17.19 -21.41 -35.40
N PHE A 45 18.46 -21.00 -35.57
CA PHE A 45 19.65 -21.66 -34.97
C PHE A 45 19.59 -21.78 -33.43
N ARG A 46 18.85 -20.88 -32.75
CA ARG A 46 18.62 -20.94 -31.28
C ARG A 46 17.75 -22.11 -30.82
N GLN A 47 16.97 -22.71 -31.71
CA GLN A 47 16.17 -23.91 -31.43
C GLN A 47 17.06 -25.18 -31.38
N PHE A 48 18.15 -25.20 -32.15
CA PHE A 48 19.10 -26.33 -32.22
C PHE A 48 19.96 -26.47 -30.95
N THR A 49 20.28 -25.35 -30.28
CA THR A 49 21.14 -25.34 -29.07
C THR A 49 20.34 -25.41 -27.76
N GLY A 50 19.04 -25.07 -27.77
CA GLY A 50 18.20 -24.93 -26.57
C GLY A 50 17.43 -26.19 -26.12
N GLY A 51 17.51 -27.29 -26.87
CA GLY A 51 16.77 -28.52 -26.55
C GLY A 51 15.25 -28.31 -26.45
N LEU A 52 14.57 -29.03 -25.53
CA LEU A 52 13.13 -28.93 -25.26
C LEU A 52 12.76 -27.81 -24.27
N THR A 53 13.72 -26.97 -23.86
CA THR A 53 13.44 -25.90 -22.90
C THR A 53 12.71 -24.77 -23.62
N THR A 54 11.44 -24.56 -23.25
CA THR A 54 10.66 -23.42 -23.70
C THR A 54 10.78 -22.31 -22.67
N GLU A 55 11.21 -21.14 -23.11
CA GLU A 55 11.07 -19.94 -22.28
C GLU A 55 9.60 -19.58 -22.24
N VAL A 56 9.12 -19.25 -21.05
CA VAL A 56 7.72 -18.89 -20.83
C VAL A 56 7.64 -17.43 -20.47
N PHE A 57 6.59 -16.77 -20.95
CA PHE A 57 6.25 -15.42 -20.56
C PHE A 57 4.77 -15.33 -20.28
N VAL A 58 4.39 -14.28 -19.55
CA VAL A 58 2.98 -13.94 -19.34
C VAL A 58 2.66 -12.72 -20.18
N GLU A 59 1.62 -12.81 -21.00
CA GLU A 59 1.04 -11.65 -21.65
C GLU A 59 0.01 -11.04 -20.70
N ALA A 60 0.30 -9.83 -20.19
CA ALA A 60 -0.54 -9.16 -19.21
C ALA A 60 -1.79 -8.55 -19.87
N HIS A 61 -2.96 -8.91 -19.36
CA HIS A 61 -4.23 -8.30 -19.75
C HIS A 61 -4.67 -7.21 -18.76
N HIS A 62 -4.42 -7.42 -17.47
CA HIS A 62 -4.77 -6.47 -16.42
C HIS A 62 -3.67 -6.42 -15.36
N ILE A 63 -3.30 -5.20 -14.96
CA ILE A 63 -2.31 -4.95 -13.91
C ILE A 63 -3.01 -4.14 -12.83
N GLU A 64 -3.13 -4.74 -11.66
CA GLU A 64 -3.66 -4.11 -10.45
C GLU A 64 -2.48 -3.85 -9.52
N ASN A 65 -2.29 -2.60 -9.13
CA ASN A 65 -1.23 -2.25 -8.18
C ASN A 65 -1.78 -2.35 -6.76
N ILE A 66 -1.23 -3.26 -5.96
CA ILE A 66 -1.74 -3.57 -4.61
C ILE A 66 -1.37 -2.43 -3.64
N ASN A 67 -0.30 -1.69 -3.93
CA ASN A 67 0.22 -0.63 -3.06
C ASN A 67 -0.08 0.79 -3.58
N MET A 68 -0.55 0.97 -4.82
CA MET A 68 -0.82 2.32 -5.32
C MET A 68 -2.12 2.88 -4.76
N ASN A 69 -1.96 4.05 -4.12
CA ASN A 69 -2.89 5.17 -4.04
C ASN A 69 -4.36 4.79 -4.09
N SER A 70 -4.94 4.63 -2.91
CA SER A 70 -6.37 4.86 -2.74
C SER A 70 -6.81 6.23 -3.26
N ASP A 71 -5.92 7.19 -3.56
CA ASP A 71 -6.31 8.47 -4.18
C ASP A 71 -6.99 8.29 -5.57
N ASP A 72 -6.59 7.29 -6.39
CA ASP A 72 -7.28 7.02 -7.67
C ASP A 72 -8.58 6.21 -7.46
N ILE A 73 -8.69 5.47 -6.35
CA ILE A 73 -9.91 4.70 -5.98
C ILE A 73 -10.93 5.60 -5.25
N LEU A 74 -10.46 6.58 -4.49
CA LEU A 74 -11.23 7.58 -3.74
C LEU A 74 -11.66 8.74 -4.65
N GLY A 75 -11.03 8.91 -5.81
CA GLY A 75 -11.17 10.07 -6.68
C GLY A 75 -12.49 10.21 -7.44
N GLU A 76 -13.29 9.16 -7.59
CA GLU A 76 -14.51 9.26 -8.42
C GLU A 76 -15.83 8.83 -7.75
N GLN A 77 -15.86 8.03 -6.65
CA GLN A 77 -17.13 7.45 -6.17
C GLN A 77 -17.24 7.15 -4.66
N TYR A 78 -16.49 7.79 -3.77
CA TYR A 78 -16.74 7.68 -2.33
C TYR A 78 -17.58 8.86 -1.84
N GLU A 79 -18.86 8.89 -2.20
CA GLU A 79 -19.84 9.66 -1.43
C GLU A 79 -20.08 8.94 -0.10
N LEU A 80 -19.94 9.67 1.01
CA LEU A 80 -20.28 9.16 2.33
C LEU A 80 -21.74 8.71 2.31
N THR A 81 -21.99 7.50 2.79
CA THR A 81 -23.35 7.01 3.04
C THR A 81 -24.02 7.83 4.15
N ASP A 82 -25.35 7.89 4.16
CA ASP A 82 -26.11 8.61 5.19
C ASP A 82 -25.71 8.18 6.61
N GLU A 83 -25.40 6.89 6.81
CA GLU A 83 -24.92 6.32 8.06
C GLU A 83 -23.54 6.89 8.48
N GLU A 84 -22.61 7.02 7.53
CA GLU A 84 -21.28 7.58 7.78
C GLU A 84 -21.37 9.07 8.12
N VAL A 85 -22.25 9.81 7.45
CA VAL A 85 -22.51 11.23 7.76
C VAL A 85 -23.05 11.38 9.17
N GLU A 86 -23.99 10.51 9.58
CA GLU A 86 -24.52 10.52 10.94
C GLU A 86 -23.42 10.24 11.98
N ILE A 87 -22.53 9.27 11.72
CA ILE A 87 -21.40 8.95 12.61
C ILE A 87 -20.42 10.14 12.72
N VAL A 88 -20.08 10.79 11.60
CA VAL A 88 -19.19 11.97 11.59
C VAL A 88 -19.80 13.15 12.35
N SER A 89 -21.12 13.26 12.37
CA SER A 89 -21.84 14.33 13.06
C SER A 89 -21.88 14.18 14.59
N GLN A 90 -21.45 13.04 15.14
CA GLN A 90 -21.44 12.80 16.58
C GLN A 90 -20.33 13.57 17.29
N ASP A 91 -20.64 14.18 18.44
CA ASP A 91 -19.67 14.95 19.25
C ASP A 91 -18.45 14.11 19.70
N ASN A 92 -18.65 12.80 19.87
CA ASN A 92 -17.60 11.88 20.34
C ASN A 92 -16.81 11.21 19.20
N PHE A 93 -16.99 11.63 17.94
CA PHE A 93 -16.38 11.00 16.77
C PHE A 93 -14.85 10.90 16.88
N TYR A 94 -14.20 11.96 17.38
CA TYR A 94 -12.75 11.99 17.56
C TYR A 94 -12.24 10.92 18.55
N GLU A 95 -12.96 10.71 19.64
CA GLU A 95 -12.59 9.68 20.61
C GLU A 95 -12.89 8.29 20.08
N LEU A 96 -14.02 8.12 19.39
CA LEU A 96 -14.42 6.87 18.78
C LEU A 96 -13.41 6.37 17.74
N LEU A 97 -12.90 7.27 16.89
CA LEU A 97 -11.79 6.99 15.97
C LEU A 97 -10.48 6.67 16.70
N ALA A 98 -10.16 7.37 17.78
CA ALA A 98 -8.97 7.07 18.54
C ALA A 98 -9.05 5.68 19.21
N TYR A 99 -10.24 5.26 19.64
CA TYR A 99 -10.47 3.91 20.18
C TYR A 99 -10.41 2.82 19.12
N SER A 100 -10.79 3.10 17.87
CA SER A 100 -10.70 2.14 16.78
C SER A 100 -9.26 1.87 16.32
N ILE A 101 -8.31 2.77 16.63
CA ILE A 101 -6.89 2.52 16.40
C ILE A 101 -6.36 1.51 17.42
N ALA A 102 -5.88 0.36 16.93
CA ALA A 102 -5.29 -0.72 17.70
C ALA A 102 -6.14 -1.08 18.94
N PRO A 103 -7.37 -1.61 18.75
CA PRO A 103 -8.30 -1.89 19.85
C PRO A 103 -7.78 -2.95 20.82
N GLU A 104 -6.84 -3.79 20.37
CA GLU A 104 -6.14 -4.80 21.16
C GLU A 104 -5.26 -4.20 22.29
N ILE A 105 -4.88 -2.93 22.16
CA ILE A 105 -4.02 -2.24 23.13
C ILE A 105 -4.90 -1.41 24.07
N TYR A 106 -4.87 -1.78 25.34
CA TYR A 106 -5.59 -1.09 26.40
C TYR A 106 -5.00 0.29 26.72
N GLY A 107 -5.85 1.29 26.89
CA GLY A 107 -5.46 2.64 27.30
C GLY A 107 -4.74 3.44 26.21
N HIS A 108 -3.80 4.29 26.64
CA HIS A 108 -2.99 5.18 25.77
C HIS A 108 -3.80 6.04 24.80
N LEU A 109 -4.98 6.52 25.23
CA LEU A 109 -5.89 7.28 24.37
C LEU A 109 -5.22 8.50 23.73
N ASP A 110 -4.41 9.25 24.49
CA ASP A 110 -3.71 10.43 23.98
C ASP A 110 -2.67 10.09 22.92
N VAL A 111 -2.00 8.94 23.07
CA VAL A 111 -1.04 8.43 22.07
C VAL A 111 -1.80 8.03 20.80
N LYS A 112 -2.90 7.30 20.92
CA LYS A 112 -3.74 6.92 19.76
C LYS A 112 -4.31 8.14 19.04
N LYS A 113 -4.79 9.13 19.79
CA LYS A 113 -5.22 10.45 19.28
C LYS A 113 -4.11 11.16 18.51
N SER A 114 -2.88 11.18 19.03
CA SER A 114 -1.74 11.77 18.31
C SER A 114 -1.42 11.03 17.01
N LEU A 115 -1.45 9.69 17.01
CA LEU A 115 -1.22 8.87 15.83
C LEU A 115 -2.33 9.05 14.78
N LEU A 116 -3.59 9.21 15.21
CA LEU A 116 -4.72 9.55 14.34
C LEU A 116 -4.46 10.87 13.60
N LEU A 117 -4.03 11.91 14.31
CA LEU A 117 -3.70 13.20 13.70
C LEU A 117 -2.51 13.11 12.74
N ALA A 118 -1.53 12.25 13.03
CA ALA A 118 -0.42 12.00 12.11
C ALA A 118 -0.87 11.26 10.83
N LEU A 119 -1.82 10.33 10.93
CA LEU A 119 -2.40 9.61 9.79
C LEU A 119 -3.24 10.54 8.89
N VAL A 120 -4.08 11.39 9.47
CA VAL A 120 -4.84 12.41 8.72
C VAL A 120 -3.90 13.44 8.10
N GLY A 121 -2.82 13.77 8.80
CA GLY A 121 -1.85 14.76 8.37
C GLY A 121 -2.40 16.18 8.46
N GLY A 122 -1.64 17.12 7.92
CA GLY A 122 -2.00 18.53 7.87
C GLY A 122 -1.72 19.12 6.49
N VAL A 123 -2.24 20.32 6.27
CA VAL A 123 -2.14 21.01 4.98
C VAL A 123 -0.86 21.83 4.92
N ASP A 124 -0.03 21.58 3.91
CA ASP A 124 1.12 22.41 3.58
C ASP A 124 0.64 23.82 3.17
N LYS A 125 1.21 24.87 3.77
CA LYS A 125 0.86 26.26 3.46
C LYS A 125 2.05 26.98 2.85
N ASN A 126 1.83 27.69 1.75
CA ASN A 126 2.83 28.56 1.15
C ASN A 126 2.49 30.02 1.46
N VAL A 127 3.29 30.66 2.30
CA VAL A 127 3.11 32.07 2.65
C VAL A 127 4.34 32.84 2.17
N ASN A 128 4.16 33.78 1.26
CA ASN A 128 5.21 34.70 0.78
C ASN A 128 6.49 33.98 0.29
N GLY A 129 6.36 32.87 -0.43
CA GLY A 129 7.49 32.09 -0.95
C GLY A 129 8.14 31.15 0.06
N MET A 130 7.66 31.11 1.31
CA MET A 130 8.07 30.13 2.32
C MET A 130 7.05 29.00 2.41
N LYS A 131 7.52 27.75 2.23
CA LYS A 131 6.71 26.55 2.41
C LYS A 131 6.72 26.12 3.88
N VAL A 132 5.57 26.17 4.51
CA VAL A 132 5.34 25.66 5.87
C VAL A 132 4.83 24.23 5.76
N ARG A 133 5.53 23.30 6.40
CA ARG A 133 5.17 21.87 6.45
C ARG A 133 3.91 21.68 7.30
N GLY A 134 2.90 21.01 6.75
CA GLY A 134 1.68 20.60 7.45
C GLY A 134 1.79 19.22 8.12
N CYS A 135 2.75 18.39 7.71
CA CYS A 135 2.90 17.03 8.23
C CYS A 135 3.56 17.00 9.63
N ILE A 136 2.95 16.25 10.55
CA ILE A 136 3.38 16.09 11.94
C ILE A 136 4.30 14.87 12.05
N ASN A 137 5.40 14.99 12.81
CA ASN A 137 6.27 13.87 13.15
C ASN A 137 6.12 13.53 14.63
N ILE A 138 5.95 12.25 14.97
CA ILE A 138 5.74 11.78 16.34
C ILE A 138 6.86 10.83 16.74
N LEU A 139 7.39 11.01 17.96
CA LEU A 139 8.35 10.11 18.59
C LEU A 139 7.69 9.45 19.81
N LEU A 140 7.66 8.11 19.82
CA LEU A 140 7.16 7.34 20.96
C LEU A 140 8.33 6.90 21.86
N MET A 141 8.44 7.49 23.05
CA MET A 141 9.45 7.15 24.07
C MET A 141 8.78 6.57 25.32
N GLY A 142 9.44 5.66 26.03
CA GLY A 142 8.97 5.10 27.31
C GLY A 142 9.55 3.72 27.60
N ASP A 143 8.93 2.97 28.50
CA ASP A 143 9.41 1.68 28.96
C ASP A 143 9.35 0.56 27.90
N PRO A 144 10.22 -0.46 27.98
CA PRO A 144 10.07 -1.67 27.18
C PRO A 144 8.77 -2.41 27.56
N GLY A 145 8.09 -3.00 26.58
CA GLY A 145 6.88 -3.81 26.81
C GLY A 145 5.54 -3.07 26.74
N VAL A 146 5.52 -1.74 26.60
CA VAL A 146 4.29 -0.93 26.46
C VAL A 146 3.72 -0.90 25.03
N ALA A 147 3.83 -2.01 24.29
CA ALA A 147 3.25 -2.22 22.96
C ALA A 147 3.55 -1.14 21.88
N LYS A 148 4.59 -0.29 22.04
CA LYS A 148 4.91 0.78 21.09
C LYS A 148 5.13 0.28 19.66
N SER A 149 5.85 -0.82 19.49
CA SER A 149 6.08 -1.42 18.16
C SER A 149 4.78 -1.94 17.55
N GLN A 150 3.88 -2.50 18.35
CA GLN A 150 2.56 -2.96 17.87
C GLN A 150 1.68 -1.78 17.44
N LEU A 151 1.68 -0.66 18.19
CA LEU A 151 0.99 0.55 17.78
C LEU A 151 1.49 1.04 16.41
N LEU A 152 2.82 1.14 16.25
CA LEU A 152 3.41 1.60 14.99
C LEU A 152 3.12 0.63 13.83
N SER A 153 3.24 -0.69 14.04
CA SER A 153 2.88 -1.68 13.01
C SER A 153 1.39 -1.66 12.65
N TYR A 154 0.51 -1.28 13.58
CA TYR A 154 -0.91 -1.10 13.28
C TYR A 154 -1.14 0.15 12.42
N VAL A 155 -0.52 1.28 12.79
CA VAL A 155 -0.56 2.53 12.01
C VAL A 155 0.01 2.33 10.61
N ASP A 156 1.11 1.60 10.48
CA ASP A 156 1.75 1.26 9.20
C ASP A 156 0.82 0.49 8.25
N ARG A 157 -0.03 -0.39 8.80
CA ARG A 157 -1.03 -1.12 8.01
C ARG A 157 -2.25 -0.28 7.62
N LEU A 158 -2.56 0.76 8.41
CA LEU A 158 -3.66 1.68 8.11
C LEU A 158 -3.24 2.81 7.16
N ALA A 159 -1.96 3.20 7.19
CA ALA A 159 -1.44 4.28 6.36
C ALA A 159 -1.55 3.91 4.87
N ILE A 160 -2.02 4.88 4.07
CA ILE A 160 -2.12 4.75 2.61
C ILE A 160 -0.73 4.61 1.96
N ARG A 161 0.32 5.09 2.65
CA ARG A 161 1.72 4.98 2.23
C ARG A 161 2.58 4.59 3.44
N SER A 162 3.27 3.46 3.34
CA SER A 162 4.36 3.05 4.21
C SER A 162 5.69 2.98 3.48
#